data_AF-U2E1S3-F1
#
_entry.id   AF-U2E1S3-F1
#
_cell.length_a   1.000
_cell.length_b   1.000
_cell.length_c   1.000
_cell.angle_alpha   90.00
_cell.angle_beta   90.00
_cell.angle_gamma   90.00
#
_symmetry.space_group_name_H-M   'P 1'
#
loop_
_entity.id
_entity.type
_entity.pdbx_description
1 polymer ?
#
loop_
_entity_poly.entity_id
_entity_poly.type
_entity_poly.pdbx_seq_one_letter_code
_entity_poly.pdbx_strand_id
1 'polypeptide(L)'
;MNYATTSISIIAEYVGRAWRPHMRLEKAGSGPLFLPVHLKTRLDAIVNGMTVEHATDLPVAVCRECDWVIQVPSRAPGESVHCPRCNHHIAPPAQSDRQRPLAWAMAALIMLALVFAFDFLSFSTRGVSHTMSFFDAARTMAGHDYPSLAVLLFCTTVGLPGAYLLAVVFLLWQASRHKAGAATRALARQLRPLEPWMMSDVFIVGVLVSLIKIVTLADVSIGLSFIAFCIYALLVLRTFMLIDWPALWADLAPMPALHTHLETGRTGASQNLVVCRGCDMPFPNDRGKCPRCGGRHIAHAIDRIQLTWALLITAVILYIPANIYPIMSTTSLGSTDPQTIVGGVLHLAHTGSWPIALVIFVASVVVPISKIVALAWLCLTATYRWHHNSRTQMRLYRVTEKIGRWSMIDVFVVAVLVALVRAGALMAIEPGPAALCFAAVVIITMIAALTFDTRQLWDETFEMNTR
;
A
#
# COMPACT_ATOMS: atom_id res chain seq x y z
N MET A 1 -22.95 32.88 -11.17
CA MET A 1 -24.02 31.98 -11.66
C MET A 1 -24.07 32.16 -13.19
N ASN A 2 -23.30 31.45 -14.01
CA ASN A 2 -23.56 30.10 -14.55
C ASN A 2 -22.32 29.58 -15.30
N TYR A 3 -21.28 29.16 -14.57
CA TYR A 3 -20.12 28.46 -15.17
C TYR A 3 -19.66 27.23 -14.37
N ALA A 4 -20.29 26.93 -13.22
CA ALA A 4 -19.91 25.81 -12.36
C ALA A 4 -20.72 24.51 -12.60
N THR A 5 -21.84 24.58 -13.33
CA THR A 5 -22.72 23.42 -13.56
C THR A 5 -22.36 22.61 -14.81
N THR A 6 -21.57 23.16 -15.74
CA THR A 6 -21.19 22.48 -17.00
C THR A 6 -19.95 21.59 -16.85
N SER A 7 -19.14 21.78 -15.80
CA SER A 7 -17.92 20.98 -15.55
C SER A 7 -18.19 19.69 -14.76
N ILE A 8 -19.32 19.61 -14.05
CA ILE A 8 -19.70 18.42 -13.26
C ILE A 8 -20.41 17.37 -14.13
N SER A 9 -21.12 17.78 -15.19
CA SER A 9 -21.77 16.83 -16.11
C SER A 9 -20.78 16.05 -16.97
N ILE A 10 -19.65 16.66 -17.37
CA ILE A 10 -18.62 16.00 -18.19
C ILE A 10 -17.82 14.96 -17.38
N ILE A 11 -17.59 15.21 -16.09
CA ILE A 11 -16.92 14.24 -15.19
C ILE A 11 -17.87 13.10 -14.79
N ALA A 12 -19.17 13.38 -14.59
CA ALA A 12 -20.16 12.35 -14.31
C ALA A 12 -20.40 11.41 -15.51
N GLU A 13 -20.31 11.93 -16.74
CA GLU A 13 -20.49 11.11 -17.96
C GLU A 13 -19.26 10.24 -18.26
N TYR A 14 -18.04 10.67 -17.89
CA TYR A 14 -16.82 9.87 -18.05
C TYR A 14 -16.69 8.75 -17.01
N VAL A 15 -17.15 8.98 -15.77
CA VAL A 15 -17.19 7.96 -14.72
C VAL A 15 -18.34 6.96 -14.94
N GLY A 16 -19.46 7.40 -15.52
CA GLY A 16 -20.63 6.54 -15.81
C GLY A 16 -20.44 5.54 -16.97
N ARG A 17 -19.48 5.76 -17.88
CA ARG A 17 -19.18 4.83 -18.99
C ARG A 17 -18.19 3.72 -18.63
N ALA A 18 -17.41 3.87 -17.56
CA ALA A 18 -16.44 2.87 -17.11
C ALA A 18 -17.03 1.77 -16.19
N TRP A 19 -18.32 1.87 -15.84
CA TRP A 19 -18.97 1.02 -14.84
C TRP A 19 -20.36 0.55 -15.27
N ARG A 20 -20.51 0.07 -16.51
CA ARG A 20 -21.69 -0.72 -16.91
C ARG A 20 -21.30 -2.20 -17.07
N PRO A 21 -21.88 -3.13 -16.30
CA PRO A 21 -21.83 -4.53 -16.65
C PRO A 21 -22.72 -4.71 -17.90
N HIS A 22 -22.14 -5.13 -19.01
CA HIS A 22 -22.90 -5.56 -20.18
C HIS A 22 -23.61 -6.88 -19.85
N MET A 23 -24.78 -6.78 -19.22
CA MET A 23 -25.78 -7.84 -19.17
C MET A 23 -26.95 -7.37 -20.04
N ARG A 24 -26.92 -7.70 -21.34
CA ARG A 24 -28.05 -7.50 -22.25
C ARG A 24 -28.79 -8.83 -22.36
N LEU A 25 -29.85 -8.97 -21.56
CA LEU A 25 -30.91 -9.94 -21.79
C LEU A 25 -31.83 -9.36 -22.88
N GLU A 26 -31.62 -9.77 -24.14
CA GLU A 26 -32.62 -9.60 -25.19
C GLU A 26 -33.48 -10.87 -25.26
N LYS A 27 -34.76 -10.69 -24.97
CA LYS A 27 -35.82 -11.70 -25.06
C LYS A 27 -35.90 -12.22 -26.50
N ALA A 28 -35.63 -13.51 -26.72
CA ALA A 28 -35.97 -14.18 -27.97
C ALA A 28 -37.43 -14.63 -27.92
N GLY A 29 -38.26 -13.99 -28.73
CA GLY A 29 -39.62 -14.44 -29.04
C GLY A 29 -39.61 -15.67 -29.96
N SER A 30 -40.64 -16.48 -29.77
CA SER A 30 -41.14 -17.62 -30.57
C SER A 30 -40.84 -17.61 -32.08
N GLY A 31 -40.25 -18.71 -32.58
CA GLY A 31 -40.24 -19.11 -33.99
C GLY A 31 -38.96 -19.88 -34.40
N PRO A 32 -39.02 -20.99 -35.17
CA PRO A 32 -37.85 -21.81 -35.47
C PRO A 32 -37.06 -21.17 -36.62
N LEU A 33 -35.85 -20.69 -36.36
CA LEU A 33 -34.94 -20.21 -37.40
C LEU A 33 -33.78 -21.19 -37.56
N PHE A 34 -33.74 -21.81 -38.74
CA PHE A 34 -32.72 -22.72 -39.23
C PHE A 34 -31.31 -22.12 -39.07
N LEU A 35 -30.41 -22.86 -38.40
CA LEU A 35 -28.97 -22.54 -38.38
C LEU A 35 -28.34 -22.93 -39.73
N PRO A 36 -27.54 -22.05 -40.36
CA PRO A 36 -26.83 -22.39 -41.59
C PRO A 36 -25.74 -23.46 -41.33
N VAL A 37 -25.68 -24.45 -42.23
CA VAL A 37 -24.83 -25.67 -42.17
C VAL A 37 -23.33 -25.37 -41.96
N HIS A 38 -22.88 -24.16 -42.29
CA HIS A 38 -21.48 -23.74 -42.15
C HIS A 38 -21.04 -23.43 -40.71
N LEU A 39 -21.98 -23.14 -39.79
CA LEU A 39 -21.67 -22.85 -38.39
C LEU A 39 -21.55 -24.16 -37.58
N LYS A 40 -22.28 -25.20 -37.96
CA LYS A 40 -22.23 -26.52 -37.32
C LYS A 40 -20.88 -27.21 -37.59
N THR A 41 -20.35 -27.10 -38.81
CA THR A 41 -19.01 -27.62 -39.15
C THR A 41 -17.87 -26.88 -38.44
N ARG A 42 -18.02 -25.59 -38.12
CA ARG A 42 -17.04 -24.86 -37.28
C ARG A 42 -17.17 -25.18 -35.80
N LEU A 43 -18.38 -25.38 -35.27
CA LEU A 43 -18.56 -25.84 -33.89
C LEU A 43 -18.08 -27.27 -33.71
N ASP A 44 -18.36 -28.17 -34.65
CA ASP A 44 -17.89 -29.56 -34.60
C ASP A 44 -16.36 -29.65 -34.79
N ALA A 45 -15.73 -28.72 -35.52
CA ALA A 45 -14.26 -28.61 -35.60
C ALA A 45 -13.62 -28.01 -34.32
N ILE A 46 -14.33 -27.13 -33.60
CA ILE A 46 -13.88 -26.61 -32.29
C ILE A 46 -14.07 -27.66 -31.19
N VAL A 47 -15.13 -28.47 -31.26
CA VAL A 47 -15.43 -29.52 -30.28
C VAL A 47 -14.62 -30.80 -30.54
N ASN A 48 -14.40 -31.21 -31.79
CA ASN A 48 -13.67 -32.45 -32.12
C ASN A 48 -12.20 -32.23 -32.49
N GLY A 49 -11.73 -30.98 -32.61
CA GLY A 49 -10.31 -30.64 -32.85
C GLY A 49 -9.48 -30.44 -31.57
N MET A 50 -10.11 -30.43 -30.39
CA MET A 50 -9.42 -30.49 -29.11
C MET A 50 -9.23 -31.94 -28.70
N THR A 51 -8.39 -32.67 -29.43
CA THR A 51 -7.70 -33.81 -28.81
C THR A 51 -6.89 -33.27 -27.64
N VAL A 52 -7.08 -33.91 -26.48
CA VAL A 52 -6.69 -33.51 -25.13
C VAL A 52 -5.16 -33.51 -24.88
N GLU A 53 -4.34 -33.37 -25.92
CA GLU A 53 -2.89 -33.59 -25.83
C GLU A 53 -2.04 -32.30 -25.72
N HIS A 54 -2.63 -31.09 -25.83
CA HIS A 54 -1.87 -29.81 -25.82
C HIS A 54 -2.16 -28.89 -24.62
N ALA A 55 -2.87 -29.35 -23.59
CA ALA A 55 -3.22 -28.52 -22.42
C ALA A 55 -2.09 -28.36 -21.37
N THR A 56 -0.91 -28.94 -21.60
CA THR A 56 0.12 -29.15 -20.56
C THR A 56 1.16 -28.03 -20.41
N ASP A 57 1.22 -27.05 -21.31
CA ASP A 57 2.35 -26.07 -21.33
C ASP A 57 1.99 -24.65 -20.86
N LEU A 58 0.76 -24.41 -20.42
CA LEU A 58 0.40 -23.09 -19.87
C LEU A 58 1.03 -22.90 -18.48
N PRO A 59 1.61 -21.72 -18.20
CA PRO A 59 2.29 -21.47 -16.93
C PRO A 59 1.32 -21.53 -15.76
N VAL A 60 1.69 -22.32 -14.74
CA VAL A 60 0.94 -22.44 -13.49
C VAL A 60 1.44 -21.40 -12.49
N ALA A 61 0.50 -20.70 -11.83
CA ALA A 61 0.77 -19.77 -10.75
C ALA A 61 0.04 -20.20 -9.47
N VAL A 62 0.64 -19.91 -8.33
CA VAL A 62 0.04 -20.17 -7.01
C VAL A 62 -0.28 -18.84 -6.36
N CYS A 63 -1.52 -18.66 -5.90
CA CYS A 63 -1.95 -17.42 -5.28
C CYS A 63 -1.24 -17.19 -3.94
N ARG A 64 -0.62 -16.01 -3.76
CA ARG A 64 0.09 -15.67 -2.52
C ARG A 64 -0.82 -15.53 -1.29
N GLU A 65 -2.10 -15.17 -1.47
CA GLU A 65 -3.02 -14.92 -0.35
C GLU A 65 -3.81 -16.15 0.11
N CYS A 66 -4.27 -16.99 -0.81
CA CYS A 66 -5.11 -18.16 -0.48
C CYS A 66 -4.50 -19.50 -0.90
N ASP A 67 -3.25 -19.49 -1.38
CA ASP A 67 -2.48 -20.66 -1.78
C ASP A 67 -3.07 -21.47 -2.95
N TRP A 68 -4.08 -20.94 -3.64
CA TRP A 68 -4.79 -21.64 -4.72
C TRP A 68 -3.95 -21.76 -6.00
N VAL A 69 -3.87 -22.97 -6.56
CA VAL A 69 -3.15 -23.27 -7.82
C VAL A 69 -4.04 -22.97 -9.02
N ILE A 70 -3.54 -22.11 -9.92
CA ILE A 70 -4.28 -21.58 -11.08
C ILE A 70 -3.41 -21.72 -12.32
N GLN A 71 -4.01 -22.16 -13.42
CA GLN A 71 -3.39 -22.09 -14.74
C GLN A 71 -3.57 -20.68 -15.30
N VAL A 72 -2.48 -20.02 -15.67
CA VAL A 72 -2.50 -18.67 -16.21
C VAL A 72 -2.66 -18.75 -17.73
N PRO A 73 -3.80 -18.34 -18.30
CA PRO A 73 -3.98 -18.34 -19.75
C PRO A 73 -3.04 -17.31 -20.42
N SER A 74 -2.78 -17.49 -21.71
CA SER A 74 -2.12 -16.46 -22.51
C SER A 74 -2.95 -15.17 -22.47
N ARG A 75 -2.31 -14.07 -22.07
CA ARG A 75 -2.99 -12.78 -21.82
C ARG A 75 -2.99 -11.91 -23.08
N ALA A 76 -4.14 -11.35 -23.44
CA ALA A 76 -4.18 -10.24 -24.40
C ALA A 76 -3.72 -8.92 -23.74
N PRO A 77 -3.25 -7.92 -24.52
CA PRO A 77 -2.91 -6.60 -23.98
C PRO A 77 -4.10 -5.99 -23.25
N GLY A 78 -3.91 -5.59 -21.98
CA GLY A 78 -4.99 -5.01 -21.17
C GLY A 78 -5.70 -5.98 -20.22
N GLU A 79 -5.54 -7.29 -20.35
CA GLU A 79 -6.20 -8.28 -19.49
C GLU A 79 -5.43 -8.51 -18.18
N SER A 80 -6.15 -8.45 -17.06
CA SER A 80 -5.63 -8.73 -15.72
C SER A 80 -6.14 -10.07 -15.20
N VAL A 81 -5.31 -10.79 -14.45
CA VAL A 81 -5.65 -12.13 -13.92
C VAL A 81 -5.93 -12.04 -12.44
N HIS A 82 -7.12 -12.48 -12.04
CA HIS A 82 -7.56 -12.53 -10.66
C HIS A 82 -7.71 -13.97 -10.18
N CYS A 83 -7.38 -14.22 -8.92
CA CYS A 83 -7.62 -15.51 -8.29
C CYS A 83 -9.14 -15.76 -8.16
N PRO A 84 -9.69 -16.90 -8.64
CA PRO A 84 -11.11 -17.20 -8.54
C PRO A 84 -11.59 -17.42 -7.09
N ARG A 85 -10.68 -17.77 -6.17
CA ARG A 85 -11.01 -18.06 -4.75
C ARG A 85 -11.07 -16.81 -3.88
N CYS A 86 -9.98 -16.02 -3.86
CA CYS A 86 -9.87 -14.83 -3.01
C CYS A 86 -9.99 -13.49 -3.77
N ASN A 87 -10.03 -13.50 -5.10
CA ASN A 87 -9.98 -12.31 -5.95
C ASN A 87 -8.68 -11.48 -5.77
N HIS A 88 -7.55 -12.12 -5.45
CA HIS A 88 -6.23 -11.48 -5.46
C HIS A 88 -5.77 -11.23 -6.88
N HIS A 89 -5.12 -10.09 -7.11
CA HIS A 89 -4.63 -9.70 -8.43
C HIS A 89 -3.25 -10.34 -8.67
N ILE A 90 -3.21 -11.39 -9.51
CA ILE A 90 -2.02 -12.21 -9.74
C ILE A 90 -1.07 -11.55 -10.74
N ALA A 91 -1.63 -10.96 -11.80
CA ALA A 91 -0.83 -10.34 -12.83
C ALA A 91 -1.55 -9.10 -13.41
N PRO A 92 -0.88 -7.94 -13.47
CA PRO A 92 -1.45 -6.73 -14.07
C PRO A 92 -1.71 -6.87 -15.57
N PRO A 93 -2.48 -5.92 -16.14
CA PRO A 93 -2.66 -5.81 -17.57
C PRO A 93 -1.31 -5.89 -18.28
N ALA A 94 -1.17 -6.83 -19.22
CA ALA A 94 0.07 -6.99 -19.97
C ALA A 94 0.41 -5.66 -20.67
N GLN A 95 1.52 -5.04 -20.27
CA GLN A 95 2.00 -3.81 -20.88
C GLN A 95 2.90 -4.14 -22.06
N SER A 96 2.60 -3.55 -23.22
CA SER A 96 3.42 -3.72 -24.42
C SER A 96 4.73 -2.93 -24.38
N ASP A 97 4.84 -1.93 -23.49
CA ASP A 97 5.93 -0.96 -23.51
C ASP A 97 6.64 -0.82 -22.15
N ARG A 98 7.86 -1.38 -22.09
CA ARG A 98 8.75 -1.36 -20.92
C ARG A 98 9.31 0.04 -20.62
N GLN A 99 9.27 0.98 -21.56
CA GLN A 99 9.85 2.31 -21.39
C GLN A 99 9.01 3.21 -20.49
N ARG A 100 7.70 2.94 -20.38
CA ARG A 100 6.77 3.72 -19.57
C ARG A 100 7.14 3.75 -18.08
N PRO A 101 7.25 2.62 -17.35
CA PRO A 101 7.60 2.66 -15.93
C PRO A 101 8.98 3.31 -15.68
N LEU A 102 9.93 3.14 -16.60
CA LEU A 102 11.24 3.79 -16.54
C LEU A 102 11.11 5.32 -16.64
N ALA A 103 10.34 5.83 -17.60
CA ALA A 103 10.12 7.26 -17.80
C ALA A 103 9.45 7.92 -16.59
N TRP A 104 8.40 7.30 -16.03
CA TRP A 104 7.73 7.80 -14.81
C TRP A 104 8.68 7.81 -13.60
N ALA A 105 9.49 6.76 -13.43
CA ALA A 105 10.45 6.69 -12.34
C ALA A 105 11.55 7.76 -12.46
N MET A 106 12.07 8.00 -13.67
CA MET A 106 13.04 9.07 -13.93
C MET A 106 12.43 10.45 -13.71
N ALA A 107 11.21 10.71 -14.19
CA ALA A 107 10.50 11.96 -13.94
C ALA A 107 10.27 12.19 -12.43
N ALA A 108 9.94 11.14 -11.68
CA ALA A 108 9.82 11.22 -10.22
C ALA A 108 11.15 11.59 -9.55
N LEU A 109 12.28 11.03 -10.00
CA LEU A 109 13.61 11.41 -9.48
C LEU A 109 13.97 12.87 -9.78
N ILE A 110 13.62 13.37 -10.96
CA ILE A 110 13.81 14.78 -11.32
C ILE A 110 12.98 15.67 -10.40
N MET A 111 11.70 15.35 -10.20
CA MET A 111 10.84 16.12 -9.29
C MET A 111 11.33 16.06 -7.84
N LEU A 112 11.87 14.92 -7.39
CA LEU A 112 12.50 14.80 -6.09
C LEU A 112 13.72 15.72 -5.94
N ALA A 113 14.55 15.86 -6.98
CA ALA A 113 15.65 16.81 -6.97
C ALA A 113 15.16 18.26 -6.86
N LEU A 114 14.07 18.60 -7.54
CA LEU A 114 13.46 19.94 -7.47
C LEU A 114 12.88 20.26 -6.09
N VAL A 115 12.37 19.26 -5.34
CA VAL A 115 11.91 19.45 -3.95
C VAL A 115 13.00 20.03 -3.04
N PHE A 116 14.26 19.70 -3.30
CA PHE A 116 15.40 20.21 -2.53
C PHE A 116 15.97 21.52 -3.05
N ALA A 117 15.55 21.97 -4.23
CA ALA A 117 16.12 23.13 -4.89
C ALA A 117 15.45 24.46 -4.52
N PHE A 118 14.18 24.42 -4.07
CA PHE A 118 13.39 25.63 -3.78
C PHE A 118 12.81 25.61 -2.36
N ASP A 119 12.24 26.76 -1.96
CA ASP A 119 11.54 26.90 -0.69
C ASP A 119 10.24 26.07 -0.67
N PHE A 120 9.96 25.45 0.47
CA PHE A 120 8.78 24.64 0.69
C PHE A 120 7.60 25.50 1.16
N LEU A 121 7.83 26.30 2.20
CA LEU A 121 6.85 27.22 2.76
C LEU A 121 7.52 28.54 3.13
N SER A 122 6.78 29.63 3.05
CA SER A 122 7.21 30.94 3.52
C SER A 122 6.09 31.56 4.35
N PHE A 123 6.46 32.26 5.41
CA PHE A 123 5.51 32.91 6.31
C PHE A 123 6.00 34.30 6.67
N SER A 124 5.05 35.22 6.82
CA SER A 124 5.31 36.60 7.21
C SER A 124 4.78 36.86 8.61
N THR A 125 5.65 37.26 9.52
CA THR A 125 5.26 37.70 10.87
C THR A 125 5.85 39.08 11.11
N ARG A 126 5.01 40.09 11.38
CA ARG A 126 5.44 41.47 11.65
C ARG A 126 6.34 42.07 10.54
N GLY A 127 6.06 41.74 9.28
CA GLY A 127 6.77 42.30 8.11
C GLY A 127 8.10 41.63 7.76
N VAL A 128 8.59 40.67 8.56
CA VAL A 128 9.76 39.84 8.22
C VAL A 128 9.25 38.51 7.65
N SER A 129 9.66 38.21 6.41
CA SER A 129 9.39 36.93 5.77
C SER A 129 10.49 35.93 6.11
N HIS A 130 10.11 34.78 6.64
CA HIS A 130 11.01 33.64 6.79
C HIS A 130 10.64 32.58 5.76
N THR A 131 11.61 32.15 4.98
CA THR A 131 11.49 31.02 4.06
C THR A 131 12.00 29.76 4.74
N MET A 132 11.40 28.63 4.39
CA MET A 132 11.71 27.33 4.96
C MET A 132 11.81 26.30 3.85
N SER A 133 13.01 25.77 3.63
CA SER A 133 13.20 24.63 2.74
C SER A 133 12.78 23.33 3.42
N PHE A 134 12.56 22.27 2.62
CA PHE A 134 12.26 20.94 3.16
C PHE A 134 13.40 20.40 4.04
N PHE A 135 14.65 20.73 3.69
CA PHE A 135 15.82 20.31 4.46
C PHE A 135 15.92 21.07 5.79
N ASP A 136 15.59 22.36 5.80
CA ASP A 136 15.55 23.15 7.03
C ASP A 136 14.47 22.65 7.99
N ALA A 137 13.34 22.20 7.46
CA ALA A 137 12.30 21.52 8.25
C ALA A 137 12.85 20.32 9.02
N ALA A 138 13.58 19.44 8.32
CA ALA A 138 14.17 18.26 8.93
C ALA A 138 15.27 18.62 9.95
N ARG A 139 16.12 19.61 9.64
CA ARG A 139 17.21 20.05 10.52
C ARG A 139 16.68 20.70 11.80
N THR A 140 15.66 21.56 11.71
CA THR A 140 15.05 22.23 12.86
C THR A 140 14.40 21.23 13.82
N MET A 141 13.76 20.19 13.29
CA MET A 141 13.23 19.10 14.12
C MET A 141 14.33 18.26 14.78
N ALA A 142 15.44 18.02 14.07
CA ALA A 142 16.56 17.21 14.57
C ALA A 142 17.39 17.91 15.65
N GLY A 143 17.48 19.25 15.61
CA GLY A 143 18.42 20.01 16.43
C GLY A 143 18.11 20.10 17.93
N HIS A 144 16.85 19.93 18.35
CA HIS A 144 16.52 20.29 19.74
C HIS A 144 15.67 19.30 20.56
N ASP A 145 14.75 18.48 20.04
CA ASP A 145 13.98 17.58 20.95
C ASP A 145 13.45 16.26 20.34
N TYR A 146 13.36 16.10 19.01
CA TYR A 146 12.72 14.91 18.39
C TYR A 146 13.41 14.40 17.11
N PRO A 147 14.69 13.99 17.17
CA PRO A 147 15.43 13.50 16.01
C PRO A 147 14.78 12.26 15.37
N SER A 148 14.11 11.44 16.16
CA SER A 148 13.38 10.26 15.68
C SER A 148 12.21 10.59 14.74
N LEU A 149 11.44 11.66 15.03
CA LEU A 149 10.35 12.11 14.13
C LEU A 149 10.91 12.69 12.83
N ALA A 150 12.00 13.46 12.91
CA ALA A 150 12.67 14.01 11.73
C ALA A 150 13.19 12.90 10.81
N VAL A 151 13.86 11.89 11.39
CA VAL A 151 14.36 10.71 10.65
C VAL A 151 13.20 9.90 10.08
N LEU A 152 12.11 9.69 10.81
CA LEU A 152 10.94 8.98 10.31
C LEU A 152 10.34 9.69 9.10
N LEU A 153 10.12 11.02 9.21
CA LEU A 153 9.54 11.84 8.15
C LEU A 153 10.45 11.85 6.92
N PHE A 154 11.71 12.26 7.05
CA PHE A 154 12.66 12.29 5.93
C PHE A 154 12.89 10.89 5.33
N CYS A 155 13.03 9.91 6.23
CA CYS A 155 12.99 8.46 6.04
C CYS A 155 12.00 8.00 4.97
N THR A 156 10.73 8.16 5.33
CA THR A 156 9.59 7.55 4.64
C THR A 156 9.04 8.38 3.48
N THR A 157 9.31 9.69 3.47
CA THR A 157 8.79 10.62 2.45
C THR A 157 9.77 10.88 1.32
N VAL A 158 11.08 10.84 1.59
CA VAL A 158 12.13 11.15 0.61
C VAL A 158 13.16 10.04 0.50
N GLY A 159 13.76 9.59 1.62
CA GLY A 159 14.89 8.66 1.60
C GLY A 159 14.55 7.31 0.98
N LEU A 160 13.59 6.59 1.56
CA LEU A 160 13.09 5.31 1.06
C LEU A 160 12.50 5.48 -0.35
N PRO A 161 11.67 6.50 -0.61
CA PRO A 161 11.18 6.73 -1.96
C PRO A 161 12.20 7.01 -3.05
N GLY A 162 13.21 7.84 -2.78
CA GLY A 162 14.33 8.06 -3.69
C GLY A 162 15.13 6.79 -3.93
N ALA A 163 15.45 6.04 -2.87
CA ALA A 163 16.16 4.77 -2.97
C ALA A 163 15.37 3.73 -3.78
N TYR A 164 14.06 3.65 -3.59
CA TYR A 164 13.18 2.77 -4.35
C TYR A 164 13.19 3.12 -5.84
N LEU A 165 13.03 4.40 -6.19
CA LEU A 165 13.03 4.85 -7.58
C LEU A 165 14.36 4.57 -8.28
N LEU A 166 15.49 4.85 -7.60
CA LEU A 166 16.81 4.52 -8.12
C LEU A 166 16.97 3.02 -8.36
N ALA A 167 16.50 2.19 -7.42
CA ALA A 167 16.52 0.74 -7.56
C ALA A 167 15.65 0.26 -8.74
N VAL A 168 14.44 0.80 -8.91
CA VAL A 168 13.56 0.48 -10.05
C VAL A 168 14.22 0.84 -11.38
N VAL A 169 14.76 2.06 -11.50
CA VAL A 169 15.46 2.51 -12.71
C VAL A 169 16.64 1.57 -13.02
N PHE A 170 17.43 1.22 -12.01
CA PHE A 170 18.54 0.29 -12.17
C PHE A 170 18.08 -1.12 -12.59
N LEU A 171 17.01 -1.66 -11.98
CA LEU A 171 16.47 -2.98 -12.31
C LEU A 171 15.90 -3.04 -13.73
N LEU A 172 15.14 -2.02 -14.15
CA LEU A 172 14.60 -1.92 -15.51
C LEU A 172 15.71 -1.76 -16.55
N TRP A 173 16.77 -1.01 -16.23
CA TRP A 173 17.95 -0.87 -17.08
C TRP A 173 18.78 -2.16 -17.18
N GLN A 174 18.90 -2.93 -16.10
CA GLN A 174 19.53 -4.26 -16.14
C GLN A 174 18.68 -5.28 -16.90
N ALA A 175 17.36 -5.24 -16.72
CA ALA A 175 16.42 -6.09 -17.43
C ALA A 175 16.47 -5.84 -18.95
N SER A 176 16.60 -4.58 -19.39
CA SER A 176 16.76 -4.26 -20.82
C SER A 176 18.08 -4.74 -21.43
N ARG A 177 19.10 -4.98 -20.59
CA ARG A 177 20.38 -5.56 -21.01
C ARG A 177 20.44 -7.08 -20.88
N HIS A 178 19.37 -7.72 -20.41
CA HIS A 178 19.33 -9.16 -20.07
C HIS A 178 20.48 -9.60 -19.15
N LYS A 179 20.96 -8.70 -18.28
CA LYS A 179 22.06 -8.94 -17.35
C LYS A 179 21.55 -8.98 -15.92
N ALA A 180 21.40 -10.17 -15.36
CA ALA A 180 20.94 -10.34 -13.99
C ALA A 180 21.93 -11.16 -13.15
N GLY A 181 22.80 -10.43 -12.44
CA GLY A 181 23.67 -11.02 -11.42
C GLY A 181 22.91 -11.41 -10.15
N ALA A 182 23.61 -12.06 -9.21
CA ALA A 182 23.06 -12.37 -7.88
C ALA A 182 22.64 -11.10 -7.10
N ALA A 183 23.40 -10.00 -7.23
CA ALA A 183 23.10 -8.72 -6.60
C ALA A 183 21.79 -8.10 -7.13
N THR A 184 21.58 -8.11 -8.44
CA THR A 184 20.33 -7.62 -9.08
C THR A 184 19.11 -8.39 -8.57
N ARG A 185 19.22 -9.73 -8.46
CA ARG A 185 18.16 -10.58 -7.91
C ARG A 185 17.92 -10.33 -6.42
N ALA A 186 18.98 -10.08 -5.64
CA ALA A 186 18.85 -9.73 -4.23
C ALA A 186 18.14 -8.38 -4.03
N LEU A 187 18.48 -7.38 -4.86
CA LEU A 187 17.85 -6.06 -4.85
C LEU A 187 16.35 -6.15 -5.20
N ALA A 188 16.01 -6.82 -6.31
CA ALA A 188 14.61 -7.01 -6.72
C ALA A 188 13.75 -7.70 -5.63
N ARG A 189 14.33 -8.65 -4.90
CA ARG A 189 13.68 -9.32 -3.77
C ARG A 189 13.44 -8.40 -2.58
N GLN A 190 14.35 -7.47 -2.30
CA GLN A 190 14.25 -6.55 -1.15
C GLN A 190 13.32 -5.36 -1.43
N LEU A 191 13.06 -5.06 -2.70
CA LEU A 191 12.34 -3.86 -3.10
C LEU A 191 10.83 -3.95 -2.86
N ARG A 192 10.22 -5.12 -3.06
CA ARG A 192 8.78 -5.31 -2.92
C ARG A 192 8.24 -5.12 -1.47
N PRO A 193 8.90 -5.60 -0.41
CA PRO A 193 8.50 -5.29 0.96
C PRO A 193 8.54 -3.81 1.34
N LEU A 194 9.22 -2.95 0.56
CA LEU A 194 9.33 -1.51 0.84
C LEU A 194 8.11 -0.72 0.37
N GLU A 195 7.28 -1.25 -0.53
CA GLU A 195 6.12 -0.53 -1.10
C GLU A 195 5.18 0.06 -0.03
N PRO A 196 4.82 -0.65 1.06
CA PRO A 196 3.92 -0.09 2.09
C PRO A 196 4.53 1.08 2.89
N TRP A 197 5.86 1.21 2.88
CA TRP A 197 6.59 2.24 3.63
C TRP A 197 6.75 3.56 2.87
N MET A 198 6.32 3.57 1.62
CA MET A 198 6.42 4.70 0.72
C MET A 198 5.21 5.61 0.95
N MET A 199 5.40 6.64 1.77
CA MET A 199 4.29 7.45 2.30
C MET A 199 4.31 8.89 1.81
N SER A 200 4.91 9.15 0.64
CA SER A 200 4.94 10.49 0.05
C SER A 200 3.56 11.05 -0.23
N ASP A 201 2.59 10.23 -0.64
CA ASP A 201 1.20 10.64 -0.84
C ASP A 201 0.47 10.96 0.48
N VAL A 202 0.70 10.15 1.51
CA VAL A 202 0.15 10.36 2.85
C VAL A 202 0.69 11.65 3.47
N PHE A 203 1.96 11.97 3.24
CA PHE A 203 2.58 13.20 3.71
C PHE A 203 1.91 14.46 3.14
N ILE A 204 1.49 14.47 1.86
CA ILE A 204 0.77 15.62 1.28
C ILE A 204 -0.51 15.92 2.07
N VAL A 205 -1.28 14.88 2.40
CA VAL A 205 -2.49 15.03 3.20
C VAL A 205 -2.15 15.59 4.58
N GLY A 206 -1.07 15.10 5.21
CA GLY A 206 -0.59 15.60 6.49
C GLY A 206 -0.20 17.08 6.46
N VAL A 207 0.52 17.52 5.42
CA VAL A 207 0.89 18.93 5.22
C VAL A 207 -0.35 19.79 5.00
N LEU A 208 -1.29 19.37 4.15
CA LEU A 208 -2.53 20.12 3.90
C LEU A 208 -3.36 20.31 5.17
N VAL A 209 -3.55 19.24 5.96
CA VAL A 209 -4.25 19.31 7.25
C VAL A 209 -3.53 20.24 8.22
N SER A 210 -2.19 20.19 8.27
CA SER A 210 -1.37 21.06 9.11
C SER A 210 -1.48 22.54 8.69
N LEU A 211 -1.45 22.81 7.38
CA LEU A 211 -1.60 24.16 6.83
C LEU A 211 -2.95 24.76 7.18
N ILE A 212 -4.05 23.99 7.05
CA ILE A 212 -5.39 24.46 7.44
C ILE A 212 -5.41 24.89 8.91
N LYS A 213 -4.73 24.15 9.79
CA LYS A 213 -4.61 24.50 11.22
C LYS A 213 -3.83 25.81 11.43
N ILE A 214 -2.73 26.01 10.70
CA ILE A 214 -1.83 27.16 10.88
C ILE A 214 -2.33 28.43 10.19
N VAL A 215 -3.02 28.34 9.06
CA VAL A 215 -3.54 29.51 8.33
C VAL A 215 -4.53 30.32 9.18
N THR A 216 -5.16 29.70 10.19
CA THR A 216 -5.98 30.42 11.17
C THR A 216 -5.16 31.28 12.15
N LEU A 217 -3.85 31.05 12.24
CA LEU A 217 -2.92 31.67 13.18
C LEU A 217 -1.92 32.62 12.48
N ALA A 218 -1.56 32.39 11.21
CA ALA A 218 -0.56 33.16 10.47
C ALA A 218 -0.78 33.14 8.95
N ASP A 219 -0.29 34.18 8.25
CA ASP A 219 -0.24 34.22 6.79
C ASP A 219 0.87 33.29 6.27
N VAL A 220 0.46 32.22 5.58
CA VAL A 220 1.36 31.20 5.03
C VAL A 220 1.22 31.17 3.51
N SER A 221 2.34 31.34 2.82
CA SER A 221 2.45 31.18 1.37
C SER A 221 3.14 29.86 1.01
N ILE A 222 2.61 29.21 -0.03
CA ILE A 222 3.10 27.93 -0.54
C ILE A 222 4.26 28.16 -1.52
N GLY A 223 5.40 27.51 -1.29
CA GLY A 223 6.58 27.58 -2.16
C GLY A 223 6.54 26.60 -3.33
N LEU A 224 7.47 26.77 -4.28
CA LEU A 224 7.55 25.94 -5.49
C LEU A 224 7.85 24.46 -5.17
N SER A 225 8.60 24.18 -4.09
CA SER A 225 8.91 22.82 -3.68
C SER A 225 7.68 22.04 -3.22
N PHE A 226 6.64 22.69 -2.69
CA PHE A 226 5.39 22.01 -2.36
C PHE A 226 4.70 21.47 -3.62
N ILE A 227 4.67 22.25 -4.70
CA ILE A 227 4.11 21.81 -5.99
C ILE A 227 4.96 20.69 -6.58
N ALA A 228 6.29 20.83 -6.56
CA ALA A 228 7.21 19.78 -6.99
C ALA A 228 6.99 18.48 -6.19
N PHE A 229 6.76 18.57 -4.88
CA PHE A 229 6.46 17.44 -4.01
C PHE A 229 5.12 16.78 -4.35
N CYS A 230 4.09 17.58 -4.66
CA CYS A 230 2.79 17.07 -5.10
C CYS A 230 2.91 16.25 -6.39
N ILE A 231 3.62 16.80 -7.39
CA ILE A 231 3.89 16.09 -8.65
C ILE A 231 4.71 14.83 -8.35
N TYR A 232 5.79 14.95 -7.57
CA TYR A 232 6.63 13.83 -7.15
C TYR A 232 5.83 12.66 -6.57
N ALA A 233 4.95 12.91 -5.58
CA ALA A 233 4.16 11.86 -4.95
C ALA A 233 3.20 11.18 -5.94
N LEU A 234 2.60 11.94 -6.86
CA LEU A 234 1.74 11.39 -7.91
C LEU A 234 2.54 10.53 -8.89
N LEU A 235 3.75 10.95 -9.28
CA LEU A 235 4.63 10.18 -10.17
C LEU A 235 5.12 8.89 -9.49
N VAL A 236 5.44 8.94 -8.19
CA VAL A 236 5.75 7.75 -7.38
C VAL A 236 4.57 6.79 -7.37
N LEU A 237 3.36 7.28 -7.06
CA LEU A 237 2.14 6.48 -7.06
C LEU A 237 1.88 5.83 -8.43
N ARG A 238 2.06 6.59 -9.52
CA ARG A 238 1.94 6.07 -10.89
C ARG A 238 2.98 5.02 -11.21
N THR A 239 4.21 5.19 -10.76
CA THR A 239 5.28 4.21 -10.94
C THR A 239 4.89 2.88 -10.30
N PHE A 240 4.36 2.86 -9.08
CA PHE A 240 3.90 1.63 -8.44
C PHE A 240 2.79 0.92 -9.20
N MET A 241 1.80 1.67 -9.68
CA MET A 241 0.66 1.09 -10.40
C MET A 241 1.06 0.48 -11.75
N LEU A 242 2.22 0.87 -12.31
CA LEU A 242 2.72 0.41 -13.60
C LEU A 242 3.76 -0.69 -13.49
N ILE A 243 4.36 -0.95 -12.33
CA ILE A 243 5.38 -2.00 -12.19
C ILE A 243 4.71 -3.38 -12.22
N ASP A 244 4.97 -4.17 -13.27
CA ASP A 244 4.61 -5.58 -13.35
C ASP A 244 5.75 -6.44 -12.76
N TRP A 245 5.64 -6.77 -11.48
CA TRP A 245 6.61 -7.62 -10.78
C TRP A 245 6.81 -8.99 -11.46
N PRO A 246 5.76 -9.77 -11.81
CA PRO A 246 5.90 -11.00 -12.58
C PRO A 246 6.72 -10.83 -13.87
N ALA A 247 6.43 -9.81 -14.67
CA ALA A 247 7.14 -9.56 -15.93
C ALA A 247 8.60 -9.13 -15.70
N LEU A 248 8.84 -8.20 -14.76
CA LEU A 248 10.20 -7.77 -14.41
C LEU A 248 11.06 -8.96 -13.95
N TRP A 249 10.49 -9.83 -13.12
CA TRP A 249 11.19 -11.03 -12.70
C TRP A 249 11.40 -12.03 -13.83
N ALA A 250 10.49 -12.12 -14.82
CA ALA A 250 10.67 -13.00 -15.97
C ALA A 250 11.88 -12.58 -16.82
N ASP A 251 12.09 -11.27 -16.94
CA ASP A 251 13.24 -10.70 -17.66
C ASP A 251 14.56 -10.84 -16.90
N LEU A 252 14.52 -10.67 -15.58
CA LEU A 252 15.70 -10.79 -14.73
C LEU A 252 16.11 -12.26 -14.51
N ALA A 253 15.15 -13.14 -14.27
CA ALA A 253 15.41 -14.55 -13.99
C ALA A 253 14.19 -15.36 -14.44
N PRO A 254 14.21 -15.93 -15.65
CA PRO A 254 13.09 -16.71 -16.15
C PRO A 254 12.77 -17.85 -15.18
N MET A 255 11.49 -18.19 -15.11
CA MET A 255 11.00 -19.21 -14.20
C MET A 255 11.61 -20.57 -14.59
N PRO A 256 12.35 -21.25 -13.69
CA PRO A 256 12.72 -22.64 -13.90
C PRO A 256 11.48 -23.50 -14.15
N ALA A 257 11.59 -24.48 -15.06
CA ALA A 257 10.51 -25.43 -15.31
C ALA A 257 10.15 -26.17 -14.00
N LEU A 258 8.85 -26.22 -13.70
CA LEU A 258 8.31 -27.10 -12.67
C LEU A 258 8.15 -28.48 -13.32
N HIS A 259 8.96 -29.45 -12.90
CA HIS A 259 8.87 -30.83 -13.39
C HIS A 259 7.79 -31.66 -12.69
N THR A 260 6.94 -31.01 -11.89
CA THR A 260 5.88 -31.67 -11.12
C THR A 260 4.54 -31.39 -11.81
N HIS A 261 3.76 -32.43 -12.08
CA HIS A 261 2.38 -32.26 -12.53
C HIS A 261 1.58 -31.59 -11.40
N LEU A 262 1.05 -30.40 -11.67
CA LEU A 262 0.26 -29.64 -10.72
C LEU A 262 -1.21 -29.72 -11.10
N GLU A 263 -2.03 -30.10 -10.12
CA GLU A 263 -3.48 -30.10 -10.25
C GLU A 263 -3.99 -28.69 -9.93
N THR A 264 -4.71 -28.11 -10.90
CA THR A 264 -5.42 -26.85 -10.69
C THR A 264 -6.62 -27.09 -9.77
N GLY A 265 -7.03 -26.06 -9.02
CA GLY A 265 -8.17 -26.20 -8.13
C GLY A 265 -7.87 -26.88 -6.79
N ARG A 266 -6.59 -27.05 -6.45
CA ARG A 266 -6.09 -27.42 -5.12
C ARG A 266 -5.11 -26.37 -4.63
N THR A 267 -4.78 -26.37 -3.35
CA THR A 267 -3.75 -25.50 -2.76
C THR A 267 -2.35 -26.02 -3.09
N GLY A 268 -1.39 -25.10 -3.12
CA GLY A 268 0.02 -25.44 -3.27
C GLY A 268 0.51 -26.32 -2.11
N ALA A 269 0.07 -26.04 -0.89
CA ALA A 269 0.42 -26.80 0.31
C ALA A 269 0.04 -28.29 0.20
N SER A 270 -1.16 -28.60 -0.31
CA SER A 270 -1.59 -29.99 -0.54
C SER A 270 -0.72 -30.76 -1.54
N GLN A 271 -0.03 -30.03 -2.42
CA GLN A 271 0.85 -30.54 -3.46
C GLN A 271 2.34 -30.36 -3.11
N ASN A 272 2.65 -30.16 -1.82
CA ASN A 272 4.01 -29.95 -1.30
C ASN A 272 4.76 -28.77 -1.96
N LEU A 273 4.03 -27.73 -2.39
CA LEU A 273 4.57 -26.48 -2.91
C LEU A 273 4.54 -25.37 -1.88
N VAL A 274 5.51 -24.48 -1.99
CA VAL A 274 5.57 -23.22 -1.25
C VAL A 274 5.84 -22.06 -2.20
N VAL A 275 5.25 -20.90 -1.89
CA VAL A 275 5.42 -19.68 -2.70
C VAL A 275 6.51 -18.80 -2.09
N CYS A 276 7.50 -18.42 -2.88
CA CYS A 276 8.53 -17.48 -2.43
C CYS A 276 7.93 -16.09 -2.20
N ARG A 277 7.99 -15.57 -0.96
CA ARG A 277 7.51 -14.20 -0.63
C ARG A 277 8.23 -13.07 -1.38
N GLY A 278 9.41 -13.35 -1.95
CA GLY A 278 10.25 -12.37 -2.64
C GLY A 278 9.96 -12.24 -4.14
N CYS A 279 9.83 -13.36 -4.85
CA CYS A 279 9.68 -13.39 -6.31
C CYS A 279 8.42 -14.12 -6.79
N ASP A 280 7.51 -14.46 -5.86
CA ASP A 280 6.24 -15.17 -6.08
C ASP A 280 6.35 -16.50 -6.84
N MET A 281 7.55 -17.06 -6.95
CA MET A 281 7.75 -18.33 -7.62
C MET A 281 7.30 -19.48 -6.69
N PRO A 282 6.42 -20.38 -7.14
CA PRO A 282 6.17 -21.64 -6.46
C PRO A 282 7.34 -22.61 -6.67
N PHE A 283 7.73 -23.32 -5.60
CA PHE A 283 8.76 -24.36 -5.65
C PHE A 283 8.46 -25.44 -4.59
N PRO A 284 8.98 -26.66 -4.75
CA PRO A 284 8.74 -27.73 -3.77
C PRO A 284 9.32 -27.40 -2.38
N ASN A 285 8.62 -27.81 -1.33
CA ASN A 285 8.94 -27.47 0.07
C ASN A 285 10.19 -28.20 0.61
N ASP A 286 10.80 -29.09 -0.17
CA ASP A 286 12.06 -29.76 0.16
C ASP A 286 13.28 -28.82 0.06
N ARG A 287 13.16 -27.70 -0.66
CA ARG A 287 14.27 -26.76 -0.87
C ARG A 287 14.29 -25.68 0.20
N GLY A 288 15.40 -25.57 0.94
CA GLY A 288 15.63 -24.46 1.87
C GLY A 288 15.88 -23.10 1.21
N LYS A 289 16.04 -23.04 -0.12
CA LYS A 289 16.28 -21.80 -0.89
C LYS A 289 15.46 -21.77 -2.17
N CYS A 290 14.93 -20.59 -2.49
CA CYS A 290 14.24 -20.36 -3.75
C CYS A 290 15.23 -20.44 -4.93
N PRO A 291 14.95 -21.26 -5.97
CA PRO A 291 15.86 -21.43 -7.12
C PRO A 291 15.98 -20.18 -7.99
N ARG A 292 14.99 -19.27 -7.97
CA ARG A 292 14.98 -18.04 -8.78
C ARG A 292 15.73 -16.90 -8.10
N CYS A 293 15.29 -16.50 -6.91
CA CYS A 293 15.86 -15.33 -6.20
C CYS A 293 16.97 -15.66 -5.20
N GLY A 294 17.20 -16.94 -4.89
CA GLY A 294 18.18 -17.38 -3.88
C GLY A 294 17.76 -17.09 -2.43
N GLY A 295 16.55 -16.56 -2.20
CA GLY A 295 16.02 -16.26 -0.87
C GLY A 295 15.83 -17.54 -0.05
N ARG A 296 16.20 -17.47 1.23
CA ARG A 296 15.97 -18.57 2.19
C ARG A 296 14.47 -18.71 2.47
N HIS A 297 14.00 -19.95 2.40
CA HIS A 297 12.66 -20.30 2.82
C HIS A 297 12.70 -20.71 4.31
N ILE A 298 11.78 -20.19 5.10
CA ILE A 298 11.57 -20.64 6.48
C ILE A 298 10.26 -21.43 6.45
N ALA A 299 10.34 -22.74 6.63
CA ALA A 299 9.24 -23.67 6.38
C ALA A 299 8.11 -23.64 7.42
N HIS A 300 8.27 -22.92 8.54
CA HIS A 300 7.32 -22.98 9.65
C HIS A 300 6.33 -21.80 9.64
N ALA A 301 5.06 -22.10 9.35
CA ALA A 301 3.93 -21.17 9.42
C ALA A 301 3.52 -20.82 10.87
N ILE A 302 3.87 -21.67 11.84
CA ILE A 302 3.51 -21.52 13.27
C ILE A 302 4.24 -20.33 13.91
N ASP A 303 5.48 -20.02 13.51
CA ASP A 303 6.24 -18.90 14.07
C ASP A 303 5.64 -17.53 13.69
N ARG A 304 4.91 -17.45 12.58
CA ARG A 304 4.39 -16.18 12.04
C ARG A 304 3.20 -15.67 12.83
N ILE A 305 2.26 -16.54 13.22
CA ILE A 305 1.10 -16.12 14.00
C ILE A 305 1.51 -15.69 15.41
N GLN A 306 2.48 -16.39 16.01
CA GLN A 306 3.08 -16.00 17.30
C GLN A 306 3.78 -14.64 17.19
N LEU A 307 4.52 -14.39 16.10
CA LEU A 307 5.13 -13.07 15.85
C LEU A 307 4.07 -11.98 15.71
N THR A 308 2.97 -12.23 14.98
CA THR A 308 1.87 -11.27 14.86
C THR A 308 1.24 -10.97 16.22
N TRP A 309 1.01 -11.99 17.06
CA TRP A 309 0.54 -11.80 18.45
C TRP A 309 1.52 -10.96 19.29
N ALA A 310 2.81 -11.26 19.23
CA ALA A 310 3.84 -10.51 19.97
C ALA A 310 3.87 -9.02 19.55
N LEU A 311 3.75 -8.74 18.25
CA LEU A 311 3.66 -7.37 17.74
C LEU A 311 2.36 -6.68 18.18
N LEU A 312 1.22 -7.39 18.16
CA LEU A 312 -0.07 -6.84 18.62
C LEU A 312 -0.05 -6.49 20.11
N ILE A 313 0.48 -7.38 20.96
CA ILE A 313 0.63 -7.12 22.40
C ILE A 313 1.54 -5.92 22.62
N THR A 314 2.66 -5.84 21.88
CA THR A 314 3.57 -4.68 21.94
C THR A 314 2.86 -3.38 21.56
N ALA A 315 2.03 -3.40 20.50
CA ALA A 315 1.24 -2.25 20.09
C ALA A 315 0.23 -1.83 21.17
N VAL A 316 -0.44 -2.77 21.83
CA VAL A 316 -1.36 -2.48 22.94
C VAL A 316 -0.63 -1.82 24.12
N ILE A 317 0.55 -2.34 24.50
CA ILE A 317 1.36 -1.78 25.59
C ILE A 317 1.77 -0.33 25.27
N LEU A 318 2.20 -0.05 24.03
CA LEU A 318 2.59 1.30 23.61
C LEU A 318 1.41 2.25 23.38
N TYR A 319 0.21 1.72 23.15
CA TYR A 319 -1.00 2.53 22.97
C TYR A 319 -1.43 3.22 24.26
N ILE A 320 -1.18 2.61 25.41
CA ILE A 320 -1.49 3.19 26.73
C ILE A 320 -0.73 4.52 26.95
N PRO A 321 0.63 4.58 26.91
CA PRO A 321 1.36 5.83 27.08
C PRO A 321 1.08 6.82 25.94
N ALA A 322 0.78 6.35 24.72
CA ALA A 322 0.43 7.23 23.60
C ALA A 322 -0.85 8.05 23.83
N ASN A 323 -1.79 7.58 24.66
CA ASN A 323 -3.04 8.30 24.94
C ASN A 323 -3.02 9.05 26.29
N ILE A 324 -2.16 8.63 27.22
CA ILE A 324 -2.05 9.23 28.56
C ILE A 324 -1.10 10.43 28.55
N TYR A 325 0.03 10.34 27.86
CA TYR A 325 1.00 11.43 27.81
C TYR A 325 0.54 12.58 26.90
N PRO A 326 1.03 13.81 27.12
CA PRO A 326 0.75 14.92 26.23
C PRO A 326 1.36 14.67 24.84
N ILE A 327 0.60 15.03 23.80
CA ILE A 327 1.07 15.02 22.41
C ILE A 327 1.68 16.37 22.01
N MET A 328 1.22 17.45 22.63
CA MET A 328 1.77 18.80 22.47
C MET A 328 1.65 19.53 23.81
N SER A 329 2.66 20.32 24.15
CA SER A 329 2.61 21.27 25.26
C SER A 329 2.84 22.67 24.73
N THR A 330 1.89 23.56 25.00
CA THR A 330 2.00 24.97 24.64
C THR A 330 2.42 25.74 25.87
N THR A 331 3.56 26.45 25.80
CA THR A 331 3.97 27.35 26.89
C THR A 331 3.54 28.78 26.57
N SER A 332 2.69 29.36 27.40
CA SER A 332 2.26 30.77 27.31
C SER A 332 2.45 31.45 28.66
N LEU A 333 3.16 32.58 28.69
CA LEU A 333 3.37 33.42 29.89
C LEU A 333 3.86 32.62 31.13
N GLY A 334 4.76 31.65 30.92
CA GLY A 334 5.33 30.81 32.00
C GLY A 334 4.42 29.68 32.48
N SER A 335 3.19 29.55 31.97
CA SER A 335 2.32 28.40 32.18
C SER A 335 2.43 27.41 31.02
N THR A 336 2.73 26.15 31.33
CA THR A 336 2.77 25.05 30.37
C THR A 336 1.42 24.34 30.40
N ASP A 337 0.70 24.33 29.28
CA ASP A 337 -0.56 23.61 29.14
C ASP A 337 -0.35 22.33 28.29
N PRO A 338 -0.16 21.16 28.94
CA PRO A 338 0.01 19.89 28.25
C PRO A 338 -1.32 19.35 27.75
N GLN A 339 -1.42 19.14 26.43
CA GLN A 339 -2.62 18.61 25.78
C GLN A 339 -2.37 17.16 25.33
N THR A 340 -3.21 16.23 25.79
CA THR A 340 -3.26 14.85 25.25
C THR A 340 -4.02 14.83 23.92
N ILE A 341 -4.04 13.69 23.22
CA ILE A 341 -4.85 13.54 21.98
C ILE A 341 -6.32 13.85 22.26
N VAL A 342 -6.89 13.22 23.30
CA VAL A 342 -8.29 13.41 23.69
C VAL A 342 -8.52 14.82 24.25
N GLY A 343 -7.57 15.35 25.03
CA GLY A 343 -7.63 16.72 25.52
C GLY A 343 -7.68 17.74 24.38
N GLY A 344 -6.82 17.57 23.37
CA GLY A 344 -6.81 18.39 22.16
C GLY A 344 -8.12 18.29 21.36
N VAL A 345 -8.67 17.09 21.19
CA VAL A 345 -9.98 16.89 20.56
C VAL A 345 -11.08 17.65 21.32
N LEU A 346 -11.10 17.54 22.65
CA LEU A 346 -12.12 18.18 23.48
C LEU A 346 -12.00 19.71 23.43
N HIS A 347 -10.78 20.23 23.47
CA HIS A 347 -10.50 21.66 23.31
C HIS A 347 -10.97 22.20 21.95
N LEU A 348 -10.70 21.48 20.86
CA LEU A 348 -11.17 21.84 19.52
C LEU A 348 -12.71 21.78 19.40
N ALA A 349 -13.34 20.82 20.08
CA ALA A 349 -14.80 20.72 20.11
C ALA A 349 -15.43 21.92 20.84
N HIS A 350 -14.87 22.35 21.96
CA HIS A 350 -15.35 23.51 22.72
C HIS A 350 -15.14 24.85 22.00
N THR A 351 -14.09 24.97 21.18
CA THR A 351 -13.82 26.17 20.36
C THR A 351 -14.67 26.25 19.08
N GLY A 352 -15.62 25.32 18.89
CA GLY A 352 -16.58 25.33 17.77
C GLY A 352 -16.10 24.61 16.52
N SER A 353 -14.88 24.07 16.51
CA SER A 353 -14.29 23.33 15.38
C SER A 353 -14.63 21.83 15.39
N TRP A 354 -15.90 21.50 15.64
CA TRP A 354 -16.37 20.12 15.79
C TRP A 354 -15.97 19.16 14.65
N PRO A 355 -16.01 19.55 13.35
CA PRO A 355 -15.58 18.66 12.26
C PRO A 355 -14.10 18.27 12.34
N ILE A 356 -13.23 19.20 12.75
CA ILE A 356 -11.77 18.94 12.87
C ILE A 356 -11.52 18.01 14.06
N ALA A 357 -12.18 18.27 15.20
CA ALA A 357 -12.11 17.42 16.38
C ALA A 357 -12.51 15.97 16.07
N LEU A 358 -13.60 15.77 15.32
CA LEU A 358 -14.06 14.43 14.91
C LEU A 358 -13.03 13.71 14.04
N VAL A 359 -12.43 14.40 13.06
CA VAL A 359 -11.41 13.80 12.18
C VAL A 359 -10.20 13.34 12.97
N ILE A 360 -9.69 14.17 13.88
CA ILE A 360 -8.55 13.82 14.74
C ILE A 360 -8.92 12.64 15.65
N PHE A 361 -10.08 12.67 16.31
CA PHE A 361 -10.51 11.56 17.18
C PHE A 361 -10.60 10.22 16.43
N VAL A 362 -11.22 10.22 15.25
CA VAL A 362 -11.34 9.01 14.45
C VAL A 362 -9.97 8.52 13.99
N ALA A 363 -9.12 9.42 13.48
CA ALA A 363 -7.80 9.05 12.96
C ALA A 363 -6.83 8.58 14.05
N SER A 364 -6.83 9.20 15.23
CA SER A 364 -5.84 8.96 16.29
C SER A 364 -6.30 7.92 17.31
N VAL A 365 -7.61 7.76 17.53
CA VAL A 365 -8.13 6.83 18.54
C VAL A 365 -8.81 5.63 17.88
N VAL A 366 -9.82 5.89 17.05
CA VAL A 366 -10.66 4.81 16.49
C VAL A 366 -9.89 3.94 15.49
N VAL A 367 -9.08 4.54 14.62
CA VAL A 367 -8.32 3.79 13.60
C VAL A 367 -7.30 2.82 14.22
N PRO A 368 -6.42 3.22 15.16
CA PRO A 368 -5.51 2.26 15.82
C PRO A 368 -6.24 1.15 16.58
N ILE A 369 -7.31 1.49 17.33
CA ILE A 369 -8.11 0.49 18.05
C ILE A 369 -8.73 -0.51 17.07
N SER A 370 -9.37 -0.02 16.00
CA SER A 370 -10.01 -0.88 15.00
C SER A 370 -9.00 -1.82 14.33
N LYS A 371 -7.78 -1.35 14.05
CA LYS A 371 -6.69 -2.19 13.53
C LYS A 371 -6.27 -3.29 14.51
N ILE A 372 -6.03 -2.93 15.78
CA ILE A 372 -5.61 -3.89 16.81
C ILE A 372 -6.70 -4.96 16.98
N VAL A 373 -7.97 -4.55 17.10
CA VAL A 373 -9.11 -5.45 17.25
C VAL A 373 -9.30 -6.34 16.02
N ALA A 374 -9.24 -5.78 14.81
CA ALA A 374 -9.39 -6.54 13.58
C ALA A 374 -8.28 -7.59 13.40
N LEU A 375 -7.02 -7.23 13.64
CA LEU A 375 -5.90 -8.16 13.55
C LEU A 375 -5.96 -9.21 14.67
N ALA A 376 -6.29 -8.83 15.90
CA ALA A 376 -6.47 -9.78 17.00
C ALA A 376 -7.58 -10.79 16.70
N TRP A 377 -8.72 -10.34 16.14
CA TRP A 377 -9.80 -11.22 15.69
C TRP A 377 -9.33 -12.18 14.58
N LEU A 378 -8.60 -11.69 13.58
CA LEU A 378 -8.04 -12.53 12.52
C LEU A 378 -7.05 -13.57 13.08
N CYS A 379 -6.19 -13.18 14.02
CA CYS A 379 -5.28 -14.10 14.71
C CYS A 379 -6.02 -15.14 15.57
N LEU A 380 -7.07 -14.76 16.31
CA LEU A 380 -7.89 -15.69 17.08
C LEU A 380 -8.57 -16.71 16.17
N THR A 381 -9.23 -16.24 15.11
CA THR A 381 -9.93 -17.13 14.18
C THR A 381 -8.98 -18.06 13.43
N ALA A 382 -7.76 -17.60 13.09
CA ALA A 382 -6.72 -18.46 12.51
C ALA A 382 -6.16 -19.48 13.51
N THR A 383 -6.03 -19.12 14.80
CA THR A 383 -5.49 -20.01 15.85
C THR A 383 -6.51 -21.08 16.26
N TYR A 384 -7.75 -20.67 16.54
CA TYR A 384 -8.82 -21.56 17.01
C TYR A 384 -9.63 -22.19 15.87
N ARG A 385 -9.29 -21.88 14.61
CA ARG A 385 -9.96 -22.39 13.40
C ARG A 385 -11.48 -22.21 13.44
N TRP A 386 -11.93 -21.07 13.95
CA TRP A 386 -13.36 -20.77 14.03
C TRP A 386 -13.98 -20.71 12.63
N HIS A 387 -15.14 -21.36 12.48
CA HIS A 387 -15.89 -21.50 11.23
C HIS A 387 -16.53 -20.17 10.77
N HIS A 388 -15.70 -19.20 10.40
CA HIS A 388 -16.15 -17.96 9.77
C HIS A 388 -15.94 -18.03 8.25
N ASN A 389 -16.72 -17.23 7.53
CA ASN A 389 -16.59 -17.10 6.09
C ASN A 389 -15.21 -16.50 5.73
N SER A 390 -14.31 -17.32 5.15
CA SER A 390 -12.96 -16.92 4.73
C SER A 390 -12.95 -15.68 3.83
N ARG A 391 -14.01 -15.48 3.03
CA ARG A 391 -14.14 -14.28 2.19
C ARG A 391 -14.33 -13.01 3.03
N THR A 392 -15.09 -13.08 4.12
CA THR A 392 -15.30 -11.96 5.04
C THR A 392 -14.01 -11.64 5.79
N GLN A 393 -13.29 -12.65 6.28
CA GLN A 393 -11.99 -12.47 6.93
C GLN A 393 -10.96 -11.85 5.96
N MET A 394 -10.92 -12.31 4.71
CA MET A 394 -10.05 -11.75 3.68
C MET A 394 -10.40 -10.29 3.36
N ARG A 395 -11.69 -9.94 3.31
CA ARG A 395 -12.13 -8.55 3.14
C ARG A 395 -11.71 -7.68 4.32
N LEU A 396 -11.90 -8.17 5.56
CA LEU A 396 -11.48 -7.46 6.77
C LEU A 396 -9.96 -7.21 6.73
N TYR A 397 -9.16 -8.24 6.47
CA TYR A 397 -7.71 -8.11 6.31
C TYR A 397 -7.33 -7.04 5.28
N ARG A 398 -7.92 -7.07 4.07
CA ARG A 398 -7.63 -6.08 3.02
C ARG A 398 -8.02 -4.66 3.40
N VAL A 399 -9.13 -4.49 4.13
CA VAL A 399 -9.55 -3.18 4.64
C VAL A 399 -8.55 -2.69 5.69
N THR A 400 -8.16 -3.55 6.63
CA THR A 400 -7.16 -3.24 7.67
C THR A 400 -5.79 -2.89 7.08
N GLU A 401 -5.34 -3.63 6.05
CA GLU A 401 -4.09 -3.36 5.32
C GLU A 401 -4.16 -2.03 4.56
N LYS A 402 -5.28 -1.72 3.90
CA LYS A 402 -5.49 -0.43 3.24
C LYS A 402 -5.47 0.72 4.24
N ILE A 403 -6.22 0.63 5.33
CA ILE A 403 -6.23 1.61 6.43
C ILE A 403 -4.82 1.74 7.04
N GLY A 404 -4.04 0.65 7.02
CA GLY A 404 -2.59 0.55 7.23
C GLY A 404 -1.83 1.84 7.06
N ARG A 405 -1.61 2.23 5.81
CA ARG A 405 -0.81 3.39 5.40
C ARG A 405 -1.43 4.74 5.78
N TRP A 406 -2.76 4.85 5.75
CA TRP A 406 -3.47 6.10 6.05
C TRP A 406 -3.42 6.45 7.54
N SER A 407 -3.25 5.46 8.40
CA SER A 407 -3.08 5.65 9.84
C SER A 407 -1.83 6.48 10.20
N MET A 408 -0.87 6.67 9.29
CA MET A 408 0.32 7.49 9.56
C MET A 408 0.08 8.99 9.32
N ILE A 409 -1.07 9.39 8.76
CA ILE A 409 -1.39 10.81 8.52
C ILE A 409 -1.17 11.64 9.79
N ASP A 410 -1.67 11.18 10.93
CA ASP A 410 -1.64 11.94 12.18
C ASP A 410 -0.21 12.17 12.69
N VAL A 411 0.67 11.17 12.55
CA VAL A 411 2.11 11.31 12.87
C VAL A 411 2.76 12.40 11.99
N PHE A 412 2.42 12.44 10.70
CA PHE A 412 2.92 13.48 9.80
C PHE A 412 2.33 14.85 10.10
N VAL A 413 1.05 14.94 10.48
CA VAL A 413 0.43 16.20 10.89
C VAL A 413 1.18 16.79 12.08
N VAL A 414 1.44 15.99 13.12
CA VAL A 414 2.20 16.44 14.29
C VAL A 414 3.61 16.84 13.90
N ALA A 415 4.32 16.03 13.12
CA ALA A 415 5.68 16.32 12.70
C ALA A 415 5.78 17.63 11.88
N VAL A 416 4.87 17.85 10.92
CA VAL A 416 4.84 19.06 10.10
C VAL A 416 4.43 20.28 10.92
N LEU A 417 3.42 20.17 11.78
CA LEU A 417 3.02 21.25 12.67
C LEU A 417 4.18 21.72 13.55
N VAL A 418 4.94 20.78 14.10
CA VAL A 418 6.12 21.07 14.93
C VAL A 418 7.21 21.75 14.13
N ALA A 419 7.51 21.26 12.93
CA ALA A 419 8.48 21.89 12.05
C ALA A 419 8.10 23.34 11.74
N LEU A 420 6.82 23.60 11.43
CA LEU A 420 6.32 24.92 11.06
C LEU A 420 6.26 25.89 12.24
N VAL A 421 5.77 25.44 13.40
CA VAL A 421 5.70 26.28 14.60
C VAL A 421 7.10 26.69 15.05
N ARG A 422 8.07 25.77 15.03
CA ARG A 422 9.46 26.08 15.38
C ARG A 422 10.14 27.00 14.37
N ALA A 423 9.79 26.89 13.09
CA ALA A 423 10.29 27.83 12.09
C ALA A 423 9.76 29.27 12.33
N GLY A 424 8.52 29.43 12.81
CA GLY A 424 7.84 30.73 12.89
C GLY A 424 7.80 31.45 14.25
N ALA A 425 8.34 30.87 15.32
CA ALA A 425 8.60 31.51 16.62
C ALA A 425 7.54 32.51 17.16
N LEU A 426 6.24 32.22 17.01
CA LEU A 426 5.17 32.98 17.69
C LEU A 426 4.60 32.27 18.93
N MET A 427 4.80 30.96 19.08
CA MET A 427 4.51 30.20 20.32
C MET A 427 5.39 28.96 20.40
N ALA A 428 5.99 28.70 21.56
CA ALA A 428 6.73 27.45 21.79
C ALA A 428 5.73 26.31 22.02
N ILE A 429 5.37 25.64 20.93
CA ILE A 429 4.66 24.35 20.98
C ILE A 429 5.74 23.28 20.90
N GLU A 430 5.94 22.59 22.01
CA GLU A 430 6.83 21.43 22.06
C GLU A 430 6.00 20.17 21.81
N PRO A 431 6.45 19.25 20.94
CA PRO A 431 5.87 17.92 20.89
C PRO A 431 5.98 17.30 22.27
N GLY A 432 5.03 16.45 22.66
CA GLY A 432 5.16 15.64 23.86
C GLY A 432 5.62 14.22 23.56
N PRO A 433 6.02 13.45 24.58
CA PRO A 433 6.51 12.08 24.41
C PRO A 433 5.46 11.13 23.80
N ALA A 434 4.16 11.46 23.89
CA ALA A 434 3.10 10.66 23.27
C ALA A 434 3.24 10.53 21.75
N ALA A 435 3.80 11.54 21.07
CA ALA A 435 3.98 11.50 19.62
C ALA A 435 4.88 10.33 19.18
N LEU A 436 5.92 10.01 19.95
CA LEU A 436 6.81 8.89 19.67
C LEU A 436 6.15 7.54 19.96
N CYS A 437 5.46 7.42 21.10
CA CYS A 437 4.71 6.21 21.44
C CYS A 437 3.62 5.94 20.38
N PHE A 438 2.90 6.98 19.95
CA PHE A 438 1.88 6.89 18.93
C PHE A 438 2.45 6.45 17.57
N ALA A 439 3.55 7.07 17.13
CA ALA A 439 4.25 6.65 15.91
C ALA A 439 4.70 5.18 15.98
N ALA A 440 5.23 4.73 17.13
CA ALA A 440 5.61 3.35 17.34
C ALA A 440 4.41 2.38 17.24
N VAL A 441 3.24 2.73 17.79
CA VAL A 441 2.01 1.92 17.65
C VAL A 441 1.62 1.76 16.19
N VAL A 442 1.62 2.86 15.41
CA VAL A 442 1.26 2.81 13.99
C VAL A 442 2.23 1.94 13.19
N ILE A 443 3.54 2.07 13.44
CA ILE A 443 4.57 1.28 12.77
C ILE A 443 4.45 -0.21 13.15
N ILE A 444 4.32 -0.54 14.43
CA ILE A 444 4.23 -1.92 14.91
C ILE A 444 2.96 -2.60 14.41
N THR A 445 1.82 -1.90 14.40
CA THR A 445 0.57 -2.45 13.85
C THR A 445 0.65 -2.66 12.33
N MET A 446 1.41 -1.83 11.62
CA MET A 446 1.69 -2.05 10.19
C MET A 446 2.56 -3.30 9.98
N ILE A 447 3.64 -3.47 10.76
CA ILE A 447 4.48 -4.67 10.70
C ILE A 447 3.67 -5.92 11.09
N ALA A 448 2.77 -5.82 12.08
CA ALA A 448 1.87 -6.91 12.48
C ALA A 448 0.99 -7.35 11.30
N ALA A 449 0.39 -6.40 10.57
CA ALA A 449 -0.38 -6.70 9.37
C ALA A 449 0.47 -7.37 8.27
N LEU A 450 1.69 -6.89 8.01
CA LEU A 450 2.60 -7.44 6.99
C LEU A 450 3.16 -8.82 7.33
N THR A 451 3.20 -9.17 8.62
CA THR A 451 3.71 -10.48 9.10
C THR A 451 2.62 -11.55 9.11
N PHE A 452 1.35 -11.16 9.20
CA PHE A 452 0.19 -12.05 9.17
C PHE A 452 0.12 -12.84 7.85
N ASP A 453 0.02 -14.17 7.93
CA ASP A 453 -0.07 -15.03 6.76
C ASP A 453 -1.55 -15.30 6.42
N THR A 454 -2.06 -14.63 5.39
CA THR A 454 -3.47 -14.73 4.96
C THR A 454 -3.89 -16.13 4.53
N ARG A 455 -2.93 -17.01 4.17
CA ARG A 455 -3.23 -18.40 3.79
C ARG A 455 -3.84 -19.20 4.93
N GLN A 456 -3.57 -18.82 6.18
CA GLN A 456 -4.15 -19.45 7.36
C GLN A 456 -5.67 -19.21 7.47
N LEU A 457 -6.23 -18.23 6.75
CA LEU A 457 -7.67 -17.99 6.69
C LEU A 457 -8.41 -18.98 5.77
N TRP A 458 -7.68 -19.75 4.96
CA TRP A 458 -8.21 -20.56 3.86
C TRP A 458 -7.85 -22.04 4.06
N ASP A 459 -8.64 -22.77 4.84
CA ASP A 459 -8.49 -24.22 5.00
C ASP A 459 -9.26 -24.98 3.89
N GLU A 460 -8.71 -26.09 3.39
CA GLU A 460 -9.28 -26.89 2.31
C GLU A 460 -10.29 -27.94 2.77
N THR A 461 -10.22 -28.35 4.05
CA THR A 461 -11.01 -29.47 4.57
C THR A 461 -12.54 -29.25 4.47
N PHE A 462 -12.98 -28.01 4.23
CA PHE A 462 -14.41 -27.67 4.21
C PHE A 462 -14.98 -27.36 2.82
N GLU A 463 -14.19 -26.85 1.85
CA GLU A 463 -14.73 -26.52 0.51
C GLU A 463 -15.18 -27.76 -0.28
N MET A 464 -14.65 -28.94 0.04
CA MET A 464 -15.10 -30.22 -0.53
C MET A 464 -16.43 -30.71 0.05
N ASN A 465 -16.88 -30.20 1.21
CA ASN A 465 -18.09 -30.68 1.89
C ASN A 465 -19.33 -29.78 1.64
N THR A 466 -19.16 -28.69 0.89
CA THR A 466 -20.21 -27.72 0.53
C THR A 466 -20.45 -27.62 -0.99
N ARG A 467 -19.93 -28.55 -1.78
CA ARG A 467 -20.25 -28.70 -3.21
C ARG A 467 -21.11 -29.90 -3.47
#